data_AF-A0A401GBV9-F1
#
_entry.id   AF-A0A401GBV9-F1
#
_cell.length_a   1.000
_cell.length_b   1.000
_cell.length_c   1.000
_cell.angle_alpha   90.00
_cell.angle_beta   90.00
_cell.angle_gamma   90.00
#
_symmetry.space_group_name_H-M   'P 1'
#
loop_
_entity.id
_entity.type
_entity.pdbx_description
1 polymer ?
#
loop_
_entity_poly.entity_id
_entity_poly.type
_entity_poly.pdbx_seq_one_letter_code
_entity_poly.pdbx_strand_id
1 'polypeptide(L)'
;MPQGPRRTSESSYILAPIERYYWYLRYKNSNYSSIAASYVQQWQKFATASDGLHLTLEVGFCSSGVCLTDYHQYGNDSTWGLTYNMFADKLLGTNIIPGVVYGMQTAFYNTTASTFGVQLDTRDTYTSTSW
;
A
#
# COMPACT_ATOMS: atom_id res chain seq x y z
N MET A 1 12.92 -14.45 21.11
CA MET A 1 13.71 -13.31 21.61
C MET A 1 15.12 -13.42 21.04
N PRO A 2 15.64 -12.45 20.28
CA PRO A 2 17.03 -12.49 19.84
C PRO A 2 17.93 -12.11 21.03
N GLN A 3 18.89 -12.97 21.36
CA GLN A 3 19.84 -12.76 22.45
C GLN A 3 21.03 -11.92 21.95
N GLY A 4 21.20 -10.71 22.50
CA GLY A 4 22.34 -9.84 22.18
C GLY A 4 23.64 -10.23 22.90
N PRO A 5 24.80 -9.68 22.50
CA PRO A 5 26.11 -10.11 23.00
C PRO A 5 26.35 -9.71 24.47
N ARG A 6 26.97 -10.59 25.27
CA ARG A 6 27.42 -10.30 26.65
C ARG A 6 28.61 -9.32 26.63
N ARG A 7 28.53 -8.22 27.37
CA ARG A 7 29.61 -7.20 27.52
C ARG A 7 30.18 -7.14 28.94
N THR A 8 31.49 -6.90 29.00
CA THR A 8 32.34 -6.68 30.20
C THR A 8 32.23 -5.23 30.74
N SER A 9 32.76 -4.98 31.94
CA SER A 9 32.04 -4.34 33.05
C SER A 9 32.27 -2.85 33.36
N GLU A 10 32.93 -2.03 32.55
CA GLU A 10 33.19 -0.63 32.97
C GLU A 10 32.79 0.47 31.98
N SER A 11 32.67 0.21 30.67
CA SER A 11 32.02 1.16 29.73
C SER A 11 30.48 1.01 29.67
N SER A 12 29.91 0.13 30.50
CA SER A 12 28.52 -0.33 30.40
C SER A 12 27.46 0.64 30.93
N TYR A 13 27.82 1.59 31.79
CA TYR A 13 26.81 2.37 32.54
C TYR A 13 26.24 3.58 31.77
N ILE A 14 27.06 4.26 30.96
CA ILE A 14 26.61 5.42 30.14
C ILE A 14 26.13 4.98 28.76
N LEU A 15 26.64 3.87 28.23
CA LEU A 15 26.22 3.32 26.93
C LEU A 15 24.91 2.50 27.02
N ALA A 16 24.56 1.95 28.19
CA ALA A 16 23.36 1.12 28.35
C ALA A 16 22.01 1.82 28.06
N PRO A 17 21.79 3.10 28.40
CA PRO A 17 20.54 3.80 28.07
C PRO A 17 20.40 4.09 26.57
N ILE A 18 21.48 4.54 25.93
CA ILE A 18 21.52 4.84 24.49
C ILE A 18 21.29 3.56 23.67
N GLU A 19 22.01 2.49 23.98
CA GLU A 19 21.82 1.18 23.34
C GLU A 19 20.39 0.65 23.52
N ARG A 20 19.82 0.72 24.73
CA ARG A 20 18.42 0.33 24.97
C ARG A 20 17.43 1.13 24.12
N TYR A 21 17.64 2.44 23.99
CA TYR A 21 16.79 3.29 23.18
C TYR A 21 16.92 2.96 21.67
N TYR A 22 18.13 2.70 21.18
CA TYR A 22 18.35 2.23 19.80
C TYR A 22 17.61 0.91 19.52
N TRP A 23 17.71 -0.08 20.40
CA TRP A 23 16.99 -1.34 20.24
C TRP A 23 15.47 -1.17 20.31
N TYR A 24 14.98 -0.29 21.20
CA TYR A 24 13.56 0.05 21.28
C TYR A 24 13.04 0.69 19.99
N LEU A 25 13.77 1.65 19.41
CA LEU A 25 13.40 2.27 18.14
C LEU A 25 13.42 1.27 16.98
N ARG A 26 14.44 0.40 16.91
CA ARG A 26 14.50 -0.67 15.91
C ARG A 26 13.34 -1.65 16.04
N TYR A 27 12.99 -2.04 17.26
CA TYR A 27 11.84 -2.90 17.52
C TYR A 27 10.53 -2.25 17.05
N LYS A 28 10.29 -0.98 17.39
CA LYS A 28 9.12 -0.24 16.93
C LYS A 28 9.07 -0.12 15.41
N ASN A 29 10.18 0.26 14.79
CA ASN A 29 10.29 0.36 13.33
C ASN A 29 9.94 -0.98 12.66
N SER A 30 10.54 -2.08 13.12
CA SER A 30 10.25 -3.42 12.61
C SER A 30 8.77 -3.81 12.77
N ASN A 31 8.15 -3.46 13.91
CA ASN A 31 6.73 -3.71 14.14
C ASN A 31 5.85 -2.92 13.14
N TYR A 32 6.11 -1.62 12.97
CA TYR A 32 5.36 -0.79 12.02
C TYR A 32 5.54 -1.26 10.57
N SER A 33 6.77 -1.63 10.16
CA SER A 33 7.04 -2.18 8.84
C SER A 33 6.28 -3.49 8.61
N SER A 34 6.19 -4.36 9.62
CA SER A 34 5.48 -5.63 9.52
C SER A 34 3.97 -5.44 9.39
N ILE A 35 3.40 -4.50 10.15
CA ILE A 35 1.99 -4.13 10.09
C ILE A 35 1.66 -3.48 8.74
N ALA A 36 2.50 -2.56 8.25
CA ALA A 36 2.28 -1.94 6.95
C ALA A 36 2.32 -2.98 5.82
N ALA A 37 3.29 -3.90 5.84
CA ALA A 37 3.39 -4.98 4.87
C ALA A 37 2.16 -5.89 4.88
N SER A 38 1.61 -6.22 6.06
CA SER A 38 0.42 -7.07 6.15
C SER A 38 -0.85 -6.38 5.64
N TYR A 39 -0.99 -5.07 5.84
CA TYR A 39 -2.12 -4.33 5.29
C TYR A 39 -2.02 -4.13 3.78
N VAL A 40 -0.83 -3.93 3.23
CA VAL A 40 -0.69 -3.81 1.78
C VAL A 40 -1.01 -5.12 1.04
N GLN A 41 -0.69 -6.27 1.62
CA GLN A 41 -1.13 -7.56 1.06
C GLN A 41 -2.66 -7.70 1.04
N GLN A 42 -3.32 -7.29 2.13
CA GLN A 42 -4.79 -7.31 2.20
C GLN A 42 -5.41 -6.32 1.21
N TRP A 43 -4.90 -5.08 1.18
CA TRP A 43 -5.35 -4.06 0.25
C TRP A 43 -5.22 -4.53 -1.20
N GLN A 44 -4.06 -5.06 -1.60
CA GLN A 44 -3.88 -5.57 -2.96
C GLN A 44 -4.90 -6.67 -3.26
N LYS A 45 -5.10 -7.61 -2.34
CA LYS A 45 -6.08 -8.70 -2.52
C LYS A 45 -7.51 -8.19 -2.71
N PHE A 46 -7.92 -7.17 -1.96
CA PHE A 46 -9.30 -6.69 -1.96
C PHE A 46 -9.58 -5.60 -3.01
N ALA A 47 -8.56 -4.87 -3.44
CA ALA A 47 -8.68 -3.79 -4.39
C ALA A 47 -8.38 -4.21 -5.83
N THR A 48 -7.77 -5.37 -6.08
CA THR A 48 -7.52 -5.83 -7.45
C THR A 48 -8.82 -6.37 -8.06
N ALA A 49 -9.17 -5.88 -9.25
CA ALA A 49 -10.29 -6.38 -10.04
C ALA A 49 -10.16 -7.88 -10.32
N SER A 50 -11.27 -8.58 -10.58
CA SER A 50 -11.28 -10.03 -10.76
C SER A 50 -10.42 -10.51 -11.95
N ASP A 51 -10.21 -9.66 -12.95
CA ASP A 51 -9.34 -9.91 -14.11
C ASP A 51 -7.85 -9.75 -13.79
N GLY A 52 -7.50 -9.19 -12.63
CA GLY A 52 -6.12 -8.95 -12.22
C GLY A 52 -5.42 -7.81 -12.97
N LEU A 53 -6.16 -6.99 -13.74
CA LEU A 53 -5.57 -6.00 -14.64
C LEU A 53 -5.45 -4.61 -14.03
N HIS A 54 -6.23 -4.30 -12.99
CA HIS A 54 -6.26 -2.97 -12.39
C HIS A 54 -6.80 -2.99 -10.95
N LEU A 55 -6.71 -1.85 -10.28
CA LEU A 55 -7.36 -1.65 -8.98
C LEU A 55 -8.74 -0.99 -9.14
N THR A 56 -9.73 -1.51 -8.43
CA THR A 56 -11.08 -0.97 -8.39
C THR A 56 -11.17 0.32 -7.58
N LEU A 57 -12.14 1.18 -7.92
CA LEU A 57 -12.37 2.44 -7.20
C LEU A 57 -12.81 2.20 -5.75
N GLU A 58 -13.64 1.18 -5.54
CA GLU A 58 -14.15 0.79 -4.22
C GLU A 58 -13.93 -0.71 -3.98
N VAL A 59 -13.54 -1.06 -2.75
CA VAL A 59 -13.33 -2.45 -2.34
C VAL A 59 -14.68 -3.15 -2.19
N GLY A 60 -14.85 -4.25 -2.90
CA GLY A 60 -15.98 -5.16 -2.75
C GLY A 60 -15.85 -6.01 -1.49
N PHE A 61 -16.88 -6.01 -0.64
CA PHE A 61 -16.99 -7.03 0.41
C PHE A 61 -18.03 -8.07 0.01
N CYS A 62 -17.56 -9.27 -0.32
CA CYS A 62 -18.42 -10.43 -0.54
C CYS A 62 -18.34 -11.35 0.66
N SER A 63 -19.47 -11.63 1.30
CA SER A 63 -19.57 -12.59 2.40
C SER A 63 -20.45 -13.75 1.96
N SER A 64 -19.97 -14.98 2.14
CA SER A 64 -20.73 -16.22 1.87
C SER A 64 -21.36 -16.30 0.47
N GLY A 65 -20.65 -15.82 -0.56
CA GLY A 65 -21.11 -15.85 -1.95
C GLY A 65 -22.12 -14.75 -2.32
N VAL A 66 -22.44 -13.84 -1.41
CA VAL A 66 -23.30 -12.68 -1.66
C VAL A 66 -22.44 -11.42 -1.63
N CYS A 67 -22.31 -10.77 -2.77
CA CYS A 67 -21.74 -9.44 -2.90
C CYS A 67 -22.87 -8.42 -2.84
N LEU A 68 -22.73 -7.37 -2.02
CA LEU A 68 -23.72 -6.29 -1.96
C LEU A 68 -23.57 -5.44 -3.24
N THR A 69 -24.43 -5.67 -4.23
CA THR A 69 -24.36 -5.01 -5.55
C THR A 69 -25.42 -3.92 -5.78
N ASP A 70 -26.29 -3.63 -4.82
CA ASP A 70 -27.59 -2.96 -5.10
C ASP A 70 -27.61 -1.43 -4.92
N TYR A 71 -26.53 -0.79 -4.45
CA TYR A 71 -26.57 0.68 -4.29
C TYR A 71 -25.24 1.41 -4.44
N HIS A 72 -24.13 0.73 -4.18
CA HIS A 72 -22.78 1.24 -4.40
C HIS A 72 -21.99 0.10 -5.02
N GLN A 73 -21.28 0.39 -6.11
CA GLN A 73 -20.64 -0.59 -6.98
C GLN A 73 -19.37 -1.20 -6.34
N TYR A 74 -19.48 -1.65 -5.10
CA TYR A 74 -18.39 -2.21 -4.30
C TYR A 74 -17.80 -3.43 -5.01
N GLY A 75 -16.52 -3.36 -5.39
CA GLY A 75 -15.84 -4.43 -6.13
C GLY A 75 -16.33 -4.61 -7.56
N ASN A 76 -16.89 -3.56 -8.17
CA ASN A 76 -17.21 -3.60 -9.58
C ASN A 76 -15.93 -3.44 -10.41
N ASP A 77 -15.58 -4.50 -11.15
CA ASP A 77 -14.43 -4.57 -12.05
C ASP A 77 -14.48 -3.56 -13.21
N SER A 78 -15.61 -2.90 -13.45
CA SER A 78 -15.69 -1.79 -14.42
C SER A 78 -15.27 -0.44 -13.83
N THR A 79 -15.04 -0.36 -12.52
CA THR A 79 -14.65 0.87 -11.82
C THR A 79 -13.14 0.92 -11.61
N TRP A 80 -12.54 2.08 -11.72
CA TRP A 80 -11.11 2.28 -11.49
C TRP A 80 -10.82 3.73 -11.11
N GLY A 81 -9.64 3.96 -10.55
CA GLY A 81 -9.17 5.31 -10.22
C GLY A 81 -7.64 5.43 -10.22
N LEU A 82 -7.16 6.66 -10.33
CA LEU A 82 -5.77 7.00 -10.15
C LEU A 82 -5.35 6.72 -8.70
N THR A 83 -4.31 5.91 -8.52
CA THR A 83 -3.83 5.56 -7.18
C THR A 83 -2.77 6.55 -6.70
N TYR A 84 -3.20 7.72 -6.24
CA TYR A 84 -2.32 8.86 -5.89
C TYR A 84 -1.22 8.51 -4.88
N ASN A 85 -1.56 7.72 -3.86
CA ASN A 85 -0.63 7.36 -2.78
C ASN A 85 0.53 6.46 -3.25
N MET A 86 0.43 5.82 -4.42
CA MET A 86 1.54 5.03 -4.98
C MET A 86 2.74 5.89 -5.37
N PHE A 87 2.51 7.16 -5.74
CA PHE A 87 3.58 8.10 -6.02
C PHE A 87 4.39 8.41 -4.75
N ALA A 88 3.72 8.62 -3.61
CA ALA A 88 4.38 8.90 -2.33
C ALA A 88 5.30 7.75 -1.88
N ASP A 89 4.91 6.49 -2.10
CA ASP A 89 5.77 5.34 -1.78
C ASP A 89 7.08 5.32 -2.59
N LYS A 90 7.01 5.71 -3.88
CA LYS A 90 8.21 5.87 -4.72
C LYS A 90 9.04 7.07 -4.33
N LEU A 91 8.40 8.21 -4.08
CA LEU A 91 9.08 9.46 -3.73
C LEU A 91 9.86 9.33 -2.41
N LEU A 92 9.25 8.69 -1.40
CA LEU A 92 9.84 8.53 -0.07
C LEU A 92 10.70 7.26 0.06
N GLY A 93 10.68 6.38 -0.94
CA GLY A 93 11.43 5.12 -0.93
C GLY A 93 11.00 4.16 0.16
N THR A 94 9.72 4.19 0.56
CA THR A 94 9.20 3.30 1.61
C THR A 94 9.12 1.85 1.15
N ASN A 95 8.99 1.61 -0.16
CA ASN A 95 8.96 0.29 -0.80
C ASN A 95 7.93 -0.67 -0.17
N ILE A 96 6.82 -0.14 0.30
CA ILE A 96 5.74 -0.90 0.92
C ILE A 96 4.85 -1.51 -0.18
N ILE A 97 4.66 -0.80 -1.30
CA ILE A 97 3.81 -1.25 -2.40
C ILE A 97 4.60 -2.21 -3.32
N PRO A 98 4.11 -3.43 -3.56
CA PRO A 98 4.79 -4.38 -4.44
C PRO A 98 4.97 -3.84 -5.86
N GLY A 99 6.14 -4.08 -6.45
CA GLY A 99 6.48 -3.63 -7.80
C GLY A 99 5.48 -4.07 -8.88
N VAL A 100 4.87 -5.25 -8.72
CA VAL A 100 3.84 -5.77 -9.63
C VAL A 100 2.62 -4.86 -9.73
N VAL A 101 2.23 -4.17 -8.65
CA VAL A 101 1.08 -3.26 -8.64
C VAL A 101 1.36 -2.04 -9.51
N TYR A 102 2.58 -1.51 -9.47
CA TYR A 102 3.00 -0.43 -10.35
C TYR A 102 2.95 -0.84 -11.83
N GLY A 103 3.47 -2.02 -12.15
CA GLY A 103 3.44 -2.55 -13.52
C GLY A 103 2.02 -2.72 -14.02
N MET A 104 1.16 -3.35 -13.22
CA MET A 104 -0.26 -3.56 -13.49
C MET A 104 -0.99 -2.23 -13.77
N GLN A 105 -0.93 -1.28 -12.84
CA GLN A 105 -1.62 0.01 -13.00
C GLN A 105 -1.05 0.85 -14.15
N THR A 106 0.26 0.85 -14.37
CA THR A 106 0.86 1.57 -15.51
C THR A 106 0.40 0.99 -16.84
N ALA A 107 0.33 -0.34 -16.96
CA ALA A 107 -0.18 -1.00 -18.16
C ALA A 107 -1.66 -0.68 -18.39
N PHE A 108 -2.46 -0.70 -17.32
CA PHE A 108 -3.87 -0.34 -17.38
C PHE A 108 -4.10 1.11 -17.81
N TYR A 109 -3.39 2.07 -17.22
CA TYR A 109 -3.53 3.49 -17.55
C TYR A 109 -3.19 3.83 -19.00
N ASN A 110 -2.30 3.08 -19.65
CA ASN A 110 -2.06 3.22 -21.09
C ASN A 110 -3.29 2.88 -21.95
N THR A 111 -4.23 2.08 -21.42
CA THR A 111 -5.47 1.71 -22.13
C THR A 111 -6.60 2.70 -21.91
N THR A 112 -6.53 3.50 -20.84
CA THR A 112 -7.58 4.47 -20.45
C THR A 112 -7.15 5.93 -20.58
N ALA A 113 -5.90 6.20 -20.97
CA ALA A 113 -5.39 7.53 -21.24
C ALA A 113 -6.17 8.22 -22.37
N SER A 114 -6.60 9.44 -22.12
CA SER A 114 -7.24 10.33 -23.08
C SER A 114 -6.25 11.38 -23.60
N THR A 115 -6.67 12.22 -24.55
CA THR A 115 -5.83 13.27 -25.17
C THR A 115 -5.05 14.13 -24.18
N PHE A 116 -5.63 14.41 -23.01
CA PHE A 116 -5.06 15.30 -21.99
C PHE A 116 -4.53 14.59 -20.74
N GLY A 117 -4.48 13.25 -20.75
CA GLY A 117 -3.99 12.45 -19.64
C GLY A 117 -4.96 11.36 -19.21
N VAL A 118 -4.62 10.71 -18.10
CA VAL A 118 -5.44 9.67 -17.48
C VAL A 118 -6.54 10.35 -16.66
N GLN A 119 -7.77 9.87 -16.79
CA GLN A 119 -8.92 10.37 -16.02
C GLN A 119 -8.72 10.06 -14.54
N LEU A 120 -9.32 10.87 -13.66
CA LEU A 120 -9.18 10.71 -12.21
C LEU A 120 -9.72 9.35 -11.75
N ASP A 121 -10.92 9.02 -12.20
CA ASP A 121 -11.59 7.75 -11.96
C ASP A 121 -12.77 7.58 -12.93
N THR A 122 -13.47 6.46 -12.85
CA THR A 122 -14.56 6.10 -13.77
C THR A 122 -15.81 6.97 -13.74
N ARG A 123 -15.94 7.90 -12.79
CA ARG A 123 -17.15 8.72 -12.65
C ARG A 123 -17.19 9.91 -13.60
N ASP A 124 -16.03 10.40 -14.00
CA ASP A 124 -15.89 11.59 -14.83
C ASP A 124 -14.70 11.47 -15.80
N THR A 125 -14.71 12.26 -16.87
CA THR A 125 -13.63 12.28 -17.87
C THR A 125 -12.55 13.32 -17.57
N TYR A 126 -12.62 13.97 -16.41
CA TYR A 126 -11.65 14.98 -16.01
C TYR A 126 -10.36 14.31 -15.54
N THR A 127 -9.24 14.85 -16.00
CA THR A 127 -7.93 14.64 -15.38
C THR A 127 -7.72 15.73 -14.33
N SER A 128 -7.07 15.41 -13.21
CA SER A 128 -6.62 16.43 -12.27
C SER A 128 -5.11 16.48 -12.23
N THR A 129 -4.57 17.70 -12.21
CA THR A 129 -3.17 17.95 -11.88
C THR A 129 -2.94 18.14 -10.39
N SER A 130 -3.96 17.97 -9.54
CA SER A 130 -3.80 17.96 -8.09
C SER A 130 -3.33 16.56 -7.65
N TRP A 131 -2.08 16.49 -7.21
CA TRP A 131 -1.43 15.31 -6.62
C TRP A 131 -1.27 15.52 -5.13
#